data_AF-A0A2M7VCC8-F1
#
_entry.id   AF-A0A2M7VCC8-F1
#
_cell.length_a   1.000
_cell.length_b   1.000
_cell.length_c   1.000
_cell.angle_alpha   90.00
_cell.angle_beta   90.00
_cell.angle_gamma   90.00
#
_symmetry.space_group_name_H-M   'P 1'
#
loop_
_entity.id
_entity.type
_entity.pdbx_description
1 polymer ?
#
loop_
_entity_poly.entity_id
_entity_poly.type
_entity_poly.pdbx_seq_one_letter_code
_entity_poly.pdbx_strand_id
1 'polypeptide(L)'
;MASGIDYKRLELLLAVLQKHCRLPVDTMDIFVNVAGGLKLSDPAADLGICLAVYSSLKNVPLKKTIGIAEVGLLGELRSVNMIEKRIKQAKKLGFKNIITAETQRSLNNVLRTLG
;
A
#
# COMPACT_ATOMS: atom_id res chain seq x y z
N MET A 1 -0.24 11.41 -11.70
CA MET A 1 1.19 11.23 -12.10
C MET A 1 1.80 10.09 -11.30
N ALA A 2 2.73 9.33 -11.90
CA ALA A 2 3.48 8.27 -11.23
C ALA A 2 4.99 8.51 -11.42
N SER A 3 5.76 8.55 -10.33
CA SER A 3 7.22 8.64 -10.34
C SER A 3 7.81 7.49 -9.53
N GLY A 4 8.68 6.70 -10.15
CA GLY A 4 9.30 5.52 -9.52
C GLY A 4 8.38 4.31 -9.39
N ILE A 5 7.17 4.34 -9.95
CA ILE A 5 6.25 3.20 -10.07
C ILE A 5 5.71 3.13 -11.51
N ASP A 6 5.38 1.93 -11.99
CA ASP A 6 4.62 1.76 -13.22
C ASP A 6 3.23 2.43 -13.15
N TYR A 7 2.86 3.15 -14.21
CA TYR A 7 1.64 3.94 -14.25
C TYR A 7 0.38 3.06 -14.28
N LYS A 8 0.39 1.95 -15.03
CA LYS A 8 -0.76 1.03 -15.11
C LYS A 8 -0.99 0.30 -13.79
N ARG A 9 0.10 -0.05 -13.09
CA ARG A 9 0.03 -0.59 -11.74
C ARG A 9 -0.63 0.39 -10.78
N LEU A 10 -0.28 1.69 -10.85
CA LEU A 10 -0.97 2.70 -10.05
C LEU A 10 -2.46 2.77 -10.38
N GLU A 11 -2.84 2.85 -11.66
CA GLU A 11 -4.25 2.89 -12.08
C GLU A 11 -5.06 1.70 -11.54
N LEU A 12 -4.49 0.50 -11.60
CA LEU A 12 -5.11 -0.70 -11.05
C LEU A 12 -5.34 -0.59 -9.54
N LEU A 13 -4.32 -0.17 -8.78
CA LEU A 13 -4.44 -0.02 -7.32
C LEU A 13 -5.49 1.03 -6.94
N LEU A 14 -5.58 2.13 -7.71
CA LEU A 14 -6.61 3.14 -7.52
C LEU A 14 -8.01 2.58 -7.79
N ALA A 15 -8.19 1.81 -8.87
CA ALA A 15 -9.46 1.14 -9.16
C ALA A 15 -9.88 0.19 -8.02
N VAL A 16 -8.94 -0.55 -7.43
CA VAL A 16 -9.21 -1.42 -6.27
C VAL A 16 -9.63 -0.61 -5.04
N LEU A 17 -8.94 0.48 -4.73
CA LEU A 17 -9.29 1.39 -3.64
C LEU A 17 -10.69 2.00 -3.84
N GLN A 18 -11.03 2.41 -5.06
CA GLN A 18 -12.35 2.92 -5.39
C GLN A 18 -13.43 1.85 -5.17
N LYS A 19 -13.26 0.70 -5.81
CA LYS A 19 -14.30 -0.34 -5.89
C LYS A 19 -14.52 -1.05 -4.55
N HIS A 20 -13.44 -1.43 -3.87
CA HIS A 20 -13.49 -2.30 -2.69
C HIS A 20 -13.39 -1.53 -1.37
N CYS A 21 -12.78 -0.34 -1.38
CA CYS A 21 -12.65 0.50 -0.18
C CYS A 21 -13.54 1.75 -0.23
N ARG A 22 -14.28 1.98 -1.32
CA ARG A 22 -15.21 3.11 -1.51
C ARG A 22 -14.54 4.48 -1.32
N LEU A 23 -13.27 4.58 -1.74
CA LEU A 23 -12.56 5.86 -1.70
C LEU A 23 -12.88 6.69 -2.96
N PRO A 24 -13.12 8.01 -2.84
CA PRO A 24 -13.52 8.86 -3.97
C PRO A 24 -12.36 9.27 -4.89
N VAL A 25 -11.48 8.33 -5.23
CA VAL A 25 -10.24 8.56 -6.00
C VAL A 25 -10.47 9.11 -7.42
N ASP A 26 -11.66 8.92 -7.98
CA ASP A 26 -12.09 9.41 -9.29
C ASP A 26 -12.34 10.92 -9.34
N THR A 27 -12.56 11.54 -8.18
CA THR A 27 -12.81 12.98 -8.06
C THR A 27 -11.57 13.78 -7.68
N MET A 28 -10.40 13.15 -7.65
CA MET A 28 -9.18 13.72 -7.09
C MET A 28 -7.97 13.53 -8.01
N ASP A 29 -7.12 14.54 -8.05
CA ASP A 29 -5.83 14.44 -8.73
C ASP A 29 -4.84 13.67 -7.86
N ILE A 30 -4.43 12.49 -8.34
CA ILE A 30 -3.55 11.60 -7.59
C ILE A 30 -2.13 11.60 -8.17
N PHE A 31 -1.18 11.89 -7.28
CA PHE A 31 0.25 11.89 -7.56
C PHE A 31 0.94 10.93 -6.59
N VAL A 32 1.67 9.96 -7.12
CA VAL A 32 2.46 9.01 -6.32
C VAL A 32 3.92 9.11 -6.73
N ASN A 33 4.79 9.23 -5.73
CA ASN A 33 6.23 9.32 -5.91
C ASN A 33 6.95 8.35 -4.97
N VAL A 34 7.88 7.57 -5.52
CA VAL A 34 8.81 6.76 -4.74
C VAL A 34 10.02 7.63 -4.39
N ALA A 35 10.21 7.88 -3.10
CA ALA A 35 11.31 8.70 -2.60
C ALA A 35 12.69 8.09 -2.93
N GLY A 36 13.70 8.96 -3.04
CA GLY A 36 15.08 8.56 -3.29
C GLY A 36 15.41 8.19 -4.73
N GLY A 37 14.52 8.49 -5.69
CA GLY A 37 14.73 8.20 -7.12
C GLY A 37 14.71 6.71 -7.46
N LEU A 38 14.20 5.88 -6.54
CA LEU A 38 14.12 4.43 -6.72
C LEU A 38 12.98 4.08 -7.69
N LYS A 39 13.19 3.00 -8.46
CA LYS A 39 12.14 2.39 -9.29
C LYS A 39 11.65 1.13 -8.61
N LEU A 40 10.34 1.04 -8.46
CA LEU A 40 9.68 0.00 -7.71
C LEU A 40 8.89 -0.90 -8.65
N SER A 41 9.36 -2.13 -8.81
CA SER A 41 8.72 -3.19 -9.60
C SER A 41 8.16 -4.33 -8.74
N ASP A 42 8.56 -4.39 -7.46
CA ASP A 42 8.20 -5.47 -6.54
C ASP A 42 6.71 -5.40 -6.13
N PRO A 43 5.89 -6.44 -6.37
CA PRO A 43 4.49 -6.50 -5.95
C PRO A 43 4.28 -6.24 -4.45
N ALA A 44 5.26 -6.56 -3.61
CA ALA A 44 5.18 -6.36 -2.16
C ALA A 44 4.92 -4.93 -1.69
N ALA A 45 5.15 -3.93 -2.55
CA ALA A 45 4.88 -2.55 -2.22
C ALA A 45 3.44 -2.09 -2.51
N ASP A 46 2.59 -2.90 -3.15
CA ASP A 46 1.22 -2.50 -3.48
C ASP A 46 0.48 -1.99 -2.25
N LEU A 47 0.54 -2.74 -1.16
CA LEU A 47 -0.08 -2.33 0.09
C LEU A 47 0.52 -1.00 0.60
N GLY A 48 1.83 -0.81 0.50
CA GLY A 48 2.48 0.45 0.87
C GLY A 48 1.99 1.64 0.05
N ILE A 49 1.80 1.46 -1.26
CA ILE A 49 1.27 2.48 -2.17
C ILE A 49 -0.19 2.79 -1.82
N CYS A 50 -1.02 1.78 -1.62
CA CYS A 50 -2.42 1.96 -1.23
C CYS A 50 -2.55 2.70 0.10
N LEU A 51 -1.70 2.38 1.08
CA LEU A 51 -1.66 3.06 2.37
C LEU A 51 -1.22 4.52 2.24
N ALA A 52 -0.25 4.83 1.37
CA ALA A 52 0.17 6.20 1.12
C ALA A 52 -0.96 7.04 0.50
N VAL A 53 -1.66 6.49 -0.48
CA VAL A 53 -2.85 7.14 -1.08
C VAL A 53 -3.92 7.35 0.00
N TYR A 54 -4.29 6.31 0.74
CA TYR A 54 -5.28 6.42 1.81
C TYR A 54 -4.93 7.51 2.84
N SER A 55 -3.69 7.52 3.31
CA SER A 55 -3.18 8.49 4.28
C SER A 55 -3.29 9.92 3.75
N SER A 56 -2.91 10.14 2.49
CA SER A 56 -3.04 11.44 1.82
C SER A 56 -4.50 11.87 1.70
N LEU A 57 -5.40 10.96 1.33
CA LEU A 57 -6.83 11.24 1.19
C LEU A 57 -7.50 11.58 2.52
N LYS A 58 -7.12 10.89 3.60
CA LYS A 58 -7.66 11.15 4.95
C LYS A 58 -6.97 12.29 5.67
N ASN A 59 -5.84 12.79 5.14
CA ASN A 59 -4.97 13.74 5.81
C ASN A 59 -4.55 13.26 7.22
N VAL A 60 -4.30 11.95 7.36
CA VAL A 60 -3.89 11.32 8.63
C VAL A 60 -2.56 10.60 8.45
N PRO A 61 -1.49 10.99 9.16
CA PRO A 61 -0.19 10.39 9.01
C PRO A 61 -0.13 8.97 9.60
N LEU A 62 0.51 8.04 8.89
CA LEU A 62 0.73 6.67 9.36
C LEU A 62 1.99 6.59 10.23
N LYS A 63 1.82 6.47 11.55
CA LYS A 63 2.94 6.44 12.50
C LYS A 63 3.67 5.10 12.50
N LYS A 64 4.92 5.09 12.01
CA LYS A 64 5.83 3.91 12.02
C LYS A 64 5.15 2.65 11.44
N THR A 65 4.36 2.83 10.39
CA THR A 65 3.63 1.76 9.69
C THR A 65 4.30 1.41 8.38
N ILE A 66 4.34 0.11 8.05
CA ILE A 66 4.79 -0.42 6.78
C ILE A 66 3.80 -1.47 6.27
N GLY A 67 3.43 -1.37 4.99
CA GLY A 67 2.62 -2.36 4.29
C GLY A 67 3.48 -3.23 3.38
N ILE A 68 3.35 -4.56 3.52
CA ILE A 68 4.12 -5.55 2.76
C ILE A 68 3.16 -6.65 2.26
N ALA A 69 2.56 -6.42 1.10
CA ALA A 69 1.70 -7.38 0.42
C ALA A 69 1.46 -6.93 -1.03
N GLU A 70 1.23 -7.91 -1.90
CA GLU A 70 0.61 -7.67 -3.21
C GLU A 70 -0.91 -7.44 -3.01
N VAL A 71 -1.49 -6.54 -3.80
CA VAL A 71 -2.94 -6.26 -3.76
C VAL A 71 -3.57 -6.83 -5.01
N GLY A 72 -4.47 -7.79 -4.81
CA GLY A 72 -5.24 -8.36 -5.91
C GLY A 72 -6.39 -7.47 -6.37
N LEU A 73 -6.93 -7.79 -7.54
CA LEU A 73 -8.03 -7.04 -8.17
C LEU A 73 -9.33 -7.04 -7.34
N LEU A 74 -9.54 -8.04 -6.48
CA LEU A 74 -10.71 -8.12 -5.62
C LEU A 74 -10.49 -7.44 -4.26
N GLY A 75 -9.33 -6.78 -4.08
CA GLY A 75 -8.92 -6.15 -2.83
C GLY A 75 -8.38 -7.13 -1.78
N GLU A 76 -8.09 -8.38 -2.16
CA GLU A 76 -7.40 -9.34 -1.32
C GLU A 76 -5.90 -9.03 -1.19
N LEU A 77 -5.33 -9.37 -0.04
CA LEU A 77 -3.87 -9.26 0.17
C LEU A 77 -3.22 -10.62 -0.10
N ARG A 78 -2.19 -10.61 -0.94
CA ARG A 78 -1.47 -11.81 -1.36
C ARG A 78 -0.07 -11.85 -0.75
N SER A 79 0.37 -13.06 -0.39
CA SER A 79 1.69 -13.31 0.17
C SER A 79 2.78 -12.97 -0.84
N VAL A 80 3.94 -12.57 -0.33
CA VAL A 80 5.10 -12.15 -1.16
C VAL A 80 6.37 -12.87 -0.76
N ASN A 81 7.30 -12.92 -1.70
CA ASN A 81 8.57 -13.61 -1.51
C ASN A 81 9.39 -13.00 -0.36
N MET A 82 10.04 -13.88 0.41
CA MET A 82 10.97 -13.53 1.50
C MET A 82 10.34 -12.66 2.61
N ILE A 83 9.07 -12.91 2.94
CA ILE A 83 8.32 -12.10 3.92
C ILE A 83 9.04 -11.98 5.28
N GLU A 84 9.59 -13.07 5.81
CA GLU A 84 10.34 -13.06 7.08
C GLU A 84 11.55 -12.11 7.05
N LYS A 85 12.31 -12.11 5.94
CA LYS A 85 13.47 -11.22 5.76
C LYS A 85 13.01 -9.76 5.74
N ARG A 86 11.90 -9.47 5.05
CA ARG A 86 11.33 -8.11 4.98
C ARG A 86 10.83 -7.63 6.34
N ILE A 87 10.11 -8.47 7.08
CA ILE A 87 9.66 -8.18 8.44
C ILE A 87 10.86 -7.90 9.35
N LYS A 88 11.92 -8.72 9.28
CA LYS A 88 13.13 -8.52 10.08
C LYS A 88 13.79 -7.17 9.78
N GLN A 89 13.88 -6.76 8.51
CA GLN A 89 14.44 -5.45 8.13
C GLN A 89 13.53 -4.29 8.57
N ALA A 90 12.21 -4.41 8.41
CA ALA A 90 11.26 -3.41 8.88
C ALA A 90 11.40 -3.16 10.39
N LYS A 91 11.51 -4.24 11.19
CA LYS A 91 11.76 -4.13 12.63
C LYS A 91 13.08 -3.42 12.93
N LYS A 92 14.17 -3.75 12.22
CA LYS A 92 15.47 -3.09 12.39
C LYS A 92 15.42 -1.59 12.08
N LEU A 93 14.63 -1.18 11.09
CA LEU A 93 14.40 0.23 10.73
C LEU A 93 13.43 0.95 11.69
N GLY A 94 12.91 0.25 12.71
CA GLY A 94 12.09 0.84 13.76
C GLY A 94 10.60 0.98 13.43
N PHE A 95 10.11 0.29 12.38
CA PHE A 95 8.68 0.18 12.13
C PHE A 95 8.01 -0.64 13.25
N LYS A 96 6.88 -0.13 13.75
CA LYS A 96 6.10 -0.75 14.84
C LYS A 96 4.88 -1.50 14.31
N ASN A 97 4.24 -0.94 13.28
CA ASN A 97 3.04 -1.51 12.69
C ASN A 97 3.40 -2.13 11.35
N ILE A 98 3.59 -3.45 11.33
CA ILE A 98 3.95 -4.19 10.12
C ILE A 98 2.70 -4.93 9.65
N ILE A 99 2.18 -4.53 8.49
CA ILE A 99 0.94 -5.08 7.92
C ILE A 99 1.30 -5.94 6.72
N THR A 100 0.89 -7.20 6.76
CA THR A 100 1.17 -8.21 5.74
C THR A 100 -0.08 -9.02 5.41
N ALA A 101 -0.03 -9.81 4.33
CA ALA A 101 -1.08 -10.76 3.98
C ALA A 101 -1.32 -11.85 5.04
N GLU A 102 -0.35 -12.11 5.93
CA GLU A 102 -0.50 -13.03 7.05
C GLU A 102 -1.31 -12.42 8.19
N THR A 103 -1.17 -11.10 8.41
CA THR A 103 -1.88 -10.37 9.47
C THR A 103 -3.27 -9.90 9.06
N GLN A 104 -3.48 -9.64 7.76
CA GLN A 104 -4.69 -9.05 7.21
C GLN A 104 -5.03 -9.68 5.86
N ARG A 105 -6.31 -10.00 5.64
CA ARG A 105 -6.75 -10.71 4.44
C ARG A 105 -7.19 -9.80 3.29
N SER A 106 -7.58 -8.56 3.58
CA SER A 106 -8.10 -7.63 2.56
C SER A 106 -7.69 -6.19 2.85
N LEU A 107 -7.60 -5.40 1.78
CA LEU A 107 -7.26 -3.99 1.85
C LEU A 107 -8.29 -3.20 2.67
N ASN A 108 -9.59 -3.48 2.50
CA ASN A 108 -10.65 -2.82 3.26
C ASN A 108 -10.51 -3.04 4.78
N ASN A 109 -10.14 -4.25 5.21
CA ASN A 109 -9.90 -4.52 6.64
C ASN A 109 -8.72 -3.71 7.17
N VAL A 110 -7.62 -3.62 6.41
CA VAL A 110 -6.48 -2.78 6.78
C VAL A 110 -6.90 -1.34 6.99
N LEU A 111 -7.62 -0.74 6.03
CA LEU A 111 -7.99 0.67 6.12
C LEU A 111 -8.91 0.95 7.31
N ARG A 112 -9.86 0.05 7.60
CA ARG A 112 -10.74 0.15 8.79
C ARG A 112 -9.98 0.10 10.12
N THR A 113 -8.87 -0.64 10.19
CA THR A 113 -8.05 -0.67 11.41
C THR A 113 -7.20 0.58 11.62
N LEU A 114 -7.02 1.40 10.60
CA LEU A 114 -6.19 2.61 10.65
C LEU A 114 -6.97 3.89 10.94
N GLY A 115 -8.31 3.83 10.97
CA GLY A 115 -9.20 4.96 11.26
C GLY A 115 -10.32 5.07 10.25
#